data_AF-A0AAW2XG62-F1
#
_entry.id   AF-A0AAW2XG62-F1
#
_cell.length_a   1.000
_cell.length_b   1.000
_cell.length_c   1.000
_cell.angle_alpha   90.00
_cell.angle_beta   90.00
_cell.angle_gamma   90.00
#
_symmetry.space_group_name_H-M   'P 1'
#
loop_
_entity.id
_entity.type
_entity.pdbx_description
1 polymer ?
#
loop_
_entity_poly.entity_id
_entity_poly.type
_entity_poly.pdbx_seq_one_letter_code
_entity_poly.pdbx_strand_id
1 'polypeptide(L)'
;MVELRHQVGKETMHAEQGIPFSEHIMAEEFPAHFLAPSYLPAYVGTTDVAKHIRKFENTTLLHSKNDQKSVISLFRVKQEDNETPMAYAQRFNTTILEVPAAHQEVIVSIFTQRLRGGPIFESLDKKAVFDFLDVLARARKYMNLEDA
;
A
#
# COMPACT_ATOMS: atom_id res chain seq x y z
N MET A 1 -33.05 57.96 -10.49
CA MET A 1 -33.76 56.87 -9.80
C MET A 1 -33.12 55.56 -10.26
N VAL A 2 -32.03 55.18 -9.59
CA VAL A 2 -31.92 54.07 -8.61
C VAL A 2 -31.43 52.77 -9.29
N GLU A 3 -30.30 52.30 -8.77
CA GLU A 3 -29.63 51.01 -8.98
C GLU A 3 -30.58 49.81 -8.89
N LEU A 4 -30.17 48.69 -9.51
CA LEU A 4 -29.98 47.44 -8.76
C LEU A 4 -29.05 46.49 -9.54
N ARG A 5 -27.85 46.35 -8.99
CA ARG A 5 -26.90 45.26 -9.21
C ARG A 5 -27.61 43.92 -9.06
N HIS A 6 -27.25 42.92 -9.87
CA HIS A 6 -27.13 41.54 -9.41
C HIS A 6 -26.00 40.86 -10.18
N GLN A 7 -24.82 40.84 -9.55
CA GLN A 7 -23.82 39.82 -9.78
C GLN A 7 -24.13 38.67 -8.82
N VAL A 8 -24.53 37.54 -9.36
CA VAL A 8 -24.56 36.23 -8.70
C VAL A 8 -24.14 35.28 -9.82
N GLY A 9 -23.13 34.45 -9.70
CA GLY A 9 -22.27 34.08 -8.60
C GLY A 9 -21.37 33.02 -9.19
N LYS A 10 -20.08 33.07 -8.86
CA LYS A 10 -19.06 32.10 -9.26
C LYS A 10 -19.63 30.68 -9.13
N GLU A 11 -19.54 29.90 -10.19
CA GLU A 11 -19.77 28.46 -10.15
C GLU A 11 -18.91 27.87 -9.04
N THR A 12 -19.57 27.51 -7.96
CA THR A 12 -18.96 26.85 -6.84
C THR A 12 -18.56 25.46 -7.32
N MET A 13 -17.26 25.22 -7.44
CA MET A 13 -16.68 23.88 -7.57
C MET A 13 -17.05 23.07 -6.31
N HIS A 14 -18.25 22.51 -6.27
CA HIS A 14 -18.69 21.64 -5.21
C HIS A 14 -18.26 20.20 -5.51
N ALA A 15 -17.18 19.80 -4.85
CA ALA A 15 -16.98 18.48 -4.24
C ALA A 15 -17.77 17.30 -4.86
N GLU A 16 -17.37 16.82 -6.04
CA GLU A 16 -17.63 15.43 -6.47
C GLU A 16 -16.63 14.44 -5.85
N GLN A 17 -15.68 14.92 -5.04
CA GLN A 17 -14.75 14.07 -4.31
C GLN A 17 -15.51 13.27 -3.25
N GLY A 18 -15.83 12.01 -3.59
CA GLY A 18 -16.40 11.04 -2.65
C GLY A 18 -17.73 10.42 -3.07
N ILE A 19 -18.27 10.75 -4.26
CA ILE A 19 -19.43 10.01 -4.78
C ILE A 19 -18.93 8.69 -5.37
N PRO A 20 -19.30 7.52 -4.81
CA PRO A 20 -18.98 6.26 -5.45
C PRO A 20 -19.66 6.21 -6.83
N PHE A 21 -18.89 5.90 -7.87
CA PHE A 21 -19.28 5.92 -9.29
C PHE A 21 -19.51 7.30 -9.92
N SER A 22 -18.77 8.34 -9.51
CA SER A 22 -18.76 9.63 -10.23
C SER A 22 -18.27 9.48 -11.68
N GLU A 23 -18.64 10.41 -12.57
CA GLU A 23 -18.26 10.36 -13.98
C GLU A 23 -16.73 10.31 -14.15
N HIS A 24 -15.99 11.05 -13.32
CA HIS A 24 -14.54 10.98 -13.28
C HIS A 24 -14.01 9.59 -12.88
N ILE A 25 -14.61 8.91 -11.90
CA ILE A 25 -14.22 7.53 -11.52
C ILE A 25 -14.53 6.55 -12.64
N MET A 26 -15.68 6.70 -13.30
CA MET A 26 -16.09 5.82 -14.40
C MET A 26 -15.26 6.03 -15.67
N ALA A 27 -14.68 7.21 -15.84
CA ALA A 27 -13.80 7.56 -16.95
C ALA A 27 -12.32 7.17 -16.71
N GLU A 28 -11.95 6.77 -15.48
CA GLU A 28 -10.60 6.32 -15.17
C GLU A 28 -10.31 4.99 -15.90
N GLU A 29 -9.22 4.93 -16.64
CA GLU A 29 -8.81 3.69 -17.30
C GLU A 29 -8.33 2.67 -16.26
N PHE A 30 -8.70 1.39 -16.47
CA PHE A 30 -8.16 0.32 -15.64
C PHE A 30 -6.63 0.30 -15.73
N PRO A 31 -5.91 0.05 -14.62
CA PRO A 31 -4.46 -0.08 -14.64
C PRO A 31 -4.02 -1.11 -15.71
N ALA A 32 -2.94 -0.84 -16.42
CA ALA A 32 -2.46 -1.68 -17.53
C ALA A 32 -2.19 -3.15 -17.15
N HIS A 33 -2.00 -3.44 -15.87
CA HIS A 33 -1.77 -4.78 -15.32
C HIS A 33 -2.98 -5.33 -14.56
N PHE A 34 -4.15 -4.69 -14.68
CA PHE A 34 -5.38 -5.19 -14.10
C PHE A 34 -5.82 -6.47 -14.81
N LEU A 35 -5.74 -7.59 -14.08
CA LEU A 35 -6.23 -8.87 -14.54
C LEU A 35 -7.63 -9.07 -13.99
N ALA A 36 -8.64 -8.79 -14.82
CA ALA A 36 -10.01 -9.13 -14.49
C ALA A 36 -10.12 -10.65 -14.23
N PRO A 37 -10.85 -11.09 -13.18
CA PRO A 37 -11.11 -12.50 -12.92
C PRO A 37 -11.77 -13.21 -14.12
N SER A 38 -10.96 -13.79 -15.02
CA SER A 38 -11.43 -14.44 -16.25
C SER A 38 -12.31 -15.67 -15.99
N TYR A 39 -12.21 -16.23 -14.79
CA TYR A 39 -12.95 -17.38 -14.28
C TYR A 39 -14.32 -17.03 -13.67
N LEU A 40 -14.65 -15.74 -13.55
CA LEU A 40 -15.95 -15.28 -13.06
C LEU A 40 -16.66 -14.46 -14.16
N PRO A 41 -17.77 -14.98 -14.74
CA PRO A 41 -18.58 -14.19 -15.66
C PRO A 41 -19.06 -12.91 -14.98
N ALA A 42 -19.16 -11.80 -15.73
CA ALA A 42 -19.69 -10.56 -15.20
C ALA A 42 -21.07 -10.75 -14.58
N TYR A 43 -21.36 -10.03 -13.50
CA TYR A 43 -22.67 -10.10 -12.86
C TYR A 43 -23.73 -9.45 -13.75
N VAL A 44 -24.63 -10.27 -14.30
CA VAL A 44 -25.68 -9.83 -15.24
C VAL A 44 -26.98 -9.38 -14.56
N GLY A 45 -27.02 -9.28 -13.24
CA GLY A 45 -28.19 -8.78 -12.49
C GLY A 45 -29.32 -9.78 -12.26
N THR A 46 -29.25 -10.99 -12.83
CA THR A 46 -30.33 -11.99 -12.77
C THR A 46 -30.03 -13.19 -11.86
N THR A 47 -28.78 -13.33 -11.41
CA THR A 47 -28.34 -14.40 -10.51
C THR A 47 -28.34 -13.93 -9.05
N ASP A 48 -28.36 -14.85 -8.09
CA ASP A 48 -28.22 -14.51 -6.67
C ASP A 48 -26.94 -13.69 -6.39
N VAL A 49 -27.11 -12.46 -5.89
CA VAL A 49 -26.05 -11.51 -5.56
C VAL A 49 -25.09 -12.09 -4.51
N ALA A 50 -25.63 -12.68 -3.43
CA ALA A 50 -24.82 -13.20 -2.34
C ALA A 50 -23.98 -14.40 -2.81
N LYS A 51 -24.56 -15.25 -3.66
CA LYS A 51 -23.83 -16.35 -4.30
C LYS A 51 -22.72 -15.84 -5.21
N HIS A 52 -22.98 -14.78 -5.97
CA HIS A 52 -21.99 -14.18 -6.86
C HIS A 52 -20.82 -13.56 -6.07
N ILE A 53 -21.11 -12.78 -5.02
CA ILE A 53 -20.11 -12.18 -4.12
C ILE A 53 -19.24 -13.26 -3.49
N ARG A 54 -19.84 -14.31 -2.90
CA ARG A 54 -19.07 -15.41 -2.31
C ARG A 54 -18.18 -16.11 -3.34
N LYS A 55 -18.66 -16.28 -4.56
CA LYS A 55 -17.87 -16.88 -5.65
C LYS A 55 -16.69 -15.98 -6.02
N PHE A 56 -16.91 -14.67 -6.14
CA PHE A 56 -15.85 -13.70 -6.34
C PHE A 56 -14.82 -13.76 -5.21
N GLU A 57 -15.23 -13.64 -3.96
CA GLU A 57 -14.34 -13.68 -2.79
C GLU A 57 -13.49 -14.94 -2.76
N ASN A 58 -14.12 -16.12 -2.87
CA ASN A 58 -13.41 -17.40 -2.84
C ASN A 58 -12.41 -17.54 -3.99
N THR A 59 -12.81 -17.13 -5.20
CA THR A 59 -11.93 -17.25 -6.36
C THR A 59 -10.80 -16.23 -6.30
N THR A 60 -11.06 -14.99 -5.94
CA THR A 60 -10.03 -13.96 -5.72
C THR A 60 -9.03 -14.39 -4.64
N LEU A 61 -9.47 -14.97 -3.53
CA LEU A 61 -8.60 -15.51 -2.48
C LEU A 61 -7.72 -16.68 -2.95
N LEU A 62 -8.24 -17.54 -3.83
CA LEU A 62 -7.47 -18.67 -4.36
C LEU A 62 -6.41 -18.21 -5.36
N HIS A 63 -6.72 -17.23 -6.21
CA HIS A 63 -5.77 -16.71 -7.19
C HIS A 63 -4.72 -15.79 -6.53
N SER A 64 -5.13 -14.97 -5.56
CA SER A 64 -4.18 -14.12 -4.83
C SER A 64 -3.12 -14.92 -4.08
N LYS A 65 -3.44 -16.12 -3.59
CA LYS A 65 -2.45 -17.06 -3.02
C LYS A 65 -1.40 -17.53 -4.02
N ASN A 66 -1.77 -17.69 -5.29
CA ASN A 66 -0.83 -18.09 -6.35
C ASN A 66 0.08 -16.93 -6.78
N ASP A 67 -0.35 -15.69 -6.56
CA ASP A 67 0.43 -14.49 -6.88
C ASP A 67 1.32 -14.01 -5.72
N GLN A 68 1.27 -14.68 -4.55
CA GLN A 68 2.14 -14.36 -3.42
C GLN A 68 3.61 -14.60 -3.78
N LYS A 69 4.45 -13.62 -3.48
CA LYS A 69 5.89 -13.77 -3.66
C LYS A 69 6.46 -14.66 -2.57
N SER A 70 7.56 -15.34 -2.91
CA SER A 70 8.35 -16.08 -1.91
C SER A 70 9.07 -15.08 -0.99
N VAL A 71 9.26 -15.44 0.28
CA VAL A 71 10.08 -14.67 1.25
C VAL A 71 11.49 -14.35 0.71
N ILE A 72 12.01 -15.16 -0.22
CA ILE A 72 13.29 -14.95 -0.90
C ILE A 72 13.31 -13.61 -1.68
N SER A 73 12.16 -13.11 -2.13
CA SER A 73 12.06 -11.83 -2.84
C SER A 73 12.52 -10.65 -1.96
N LEU A 74 12.34 -10.73 -0.64
CA LEU A 74 12.73 -9.66 0.30
C LEU A 74 14.24 -9.39 0.28
N PHE A 75 15.08 -10.39 0.01
CA PHE A 75 16.53 -10.20 -0.09
C PHE A 75 16.95 -9.26 -1.23
N ARG A 76 16.09 -9.06 -2.23
CA ARG A 76 16.34 -8.12 -3.33
C ARG A 76 16.19 -6.66 -2.90
N VAL A 77 15.46 -6.40 -1.82
CA VAL A 77 15.28 -5.06 -1.28
C VAL A 77 16.45 -4.78 -0.33
N LYS A 78 17.35 -3.87 -0.74
CA LYS A 78 18.46 -3.38 0.09
C LYS A 78 18.43 -1.86 0.13
N GLN A 79 18.98 -1.29 1.20
CA GLN A 79 19.11 0.15 1.29
C GLN A 79 20.14 0.66 0.27
N GLU A 80 19.73 1.61 -0.57
CA GLU A 80 20.62 2.23 -1.59
C GLU A 80 21.60 3.24 -0.97
N ASP A 81 22.64 3.66 -1.72
CA ASP A 81 23.72 4.54 -1.23
C ASP A 81 23.23 5.89 -0.68
N ASN A 82 22.19 6.47 -1.28
CA ASN A 82 21.66 7.78 -0.91
C ASN A 82 20.24 7.69 -0.32
N GLU A 83 19.82 6.49 0.08
CA GLU A 83 18.49 6.27 0.63
C GLU A 83 18.50 6.38 2.16
N THR A 84 17.64 7.23 2.71
CA THR A 84 17.51 7.33 4.16
C THR A 84 16.95 6.01 4.73
N PRO A 85 17.31 5.63 5.96
CA PRO A 85 16.79 4.41 6.58
C PRO A 85 15.26 4.31 6.63
N MET A 86 14.56 5.45 6.76
CA MET A 86 13.09 5.48 6.73
C MET A 86 12.54 5.25 5.32
N ALA A 87 13.12 5.87 4.29
CA ALA A 87 12.70 5.65 2.91
C ALA A 87 12.88 4.17 2.53
N TYR A 88 14.00 3.57 2.93
CA TYR A 88 14.23 2.14 2.80
C TYR A 88 13.18 1.30 3.53
N ALA A 89 12.88 1.62 4.80
CA ALA A 89 11.89 0.88 5.58
C ALA A 89 10.47 0.96 4.99
N GLN A 90 10.09 2.10 4.43
CA GLN A 90 8.82 2.25 3.71
C GLN A 90 8.78 1.39 2.44
N ARG A 91 9.86 1.39 1.65
CA ARG A 91 9.97 0.56 0.43
C ARG A 91 9.96 -0.93 0.74
N PHE A 92 10.64 -1.33 1.82
CA PHE A 92 10.63 -2.69 2.33
C PHE A 92 9.22 -3.09 2.82
N ASN A 93 8.50 -2.20 3.51
CA ASN A 93 7.12 -2.43 3.96
C ASN A 93 6.17 -2.77 2.80
N THR A 94 6.27 -2.06 1.68
CA THR A 94 5.47 -2.35 0.48
C THR A 94 5.72 -3.76 -0.04
N THR A 95 6.97 -4.24 0.04
CA THR A 95 7.33 -5.60 -0.41
C THR A 95 6.83 -6.68 0.56
N ILE A 96 6.76 -6.38 1.87
CA ILE A 96 6.20 -7.30 2.89
C ILE A 96 4.76 -7.69 2.56
N LEU A 97 3.96 -6.74 2.02
CA LEU A 97 2.56 -6.97 1.67
C LEU A 97 2.38 -8.04 0.59
N GLU A 98 3.40 -8.27 -0.25
CA GLU A 98 3.40 -9.28 -1.31
C GLU A 98 3.82 -10.67 -0.80
N VAL A 99 4.28 -10.79 0.45
CA VAL A 99 4.79 -12.02 1.08
C VAL A 99 4.07 -12.36 2.40
N PRO A 100 2.72 -12.44 2.42
CA PRO A 100 1.92 -12.49 3.66
C PRO A 100 2.14 -13.75 4.52
N ALA A 101 2.79 -14.80 4.00
CA ALA A 101 3.10 -16.01 4.73
C ALA A 101 4.41 -15.94 5.54
N ALA A 102 5.21 -14.87 5.41
CA ALA A 102 6.50 -14.74 6.09
C ALA A 102 6.33 -14.42 7.59
N HIS A 103 7.09 -15.12 8.44
CA HIS A 103 7.14 -14.84 9.87
C HIS A 103 7.85 -13.50 10.14
N GLN A 104 7.35 -12.72 11.10
CA GLN A 104 7.88 -11.38 11.40
C GLN A 104 9.37 -11.40 11.75
N GLU A 105 9.85 -12.40 12.48
CA GLU A 105 11.28 -12.54 12.78
C GLU A 105 12.14 -12.68 11.52
N VAL A 106 11.66 -13.43 10.52
CA VAL A 106 12.36 -13.59 9.24
C VAL A 106 12.39 -12.25 8.50
N ILE A 107 11.26 -11.53 8.48
CA ILE A 107 11.14 -10.20 7.90
C ILE A 107 12.14 -9.23 8.53
N VAL A 108 12.19 -9.15 9.87
CA VAL A 108 13.10 -8.25 10.61
C VAL A 108 14.56 -8.65 10.41
N SER A 109 14.86 -9.95 10.38
CA SER A 109 16.22 -10.45 10.12
C SER A 109 16.71 -10.04 8.73
N ILE A 110 15.89 -10.25 7.70
CA ILE A 110 16.22 -9.83 6.33
C ILE A 110 16.36 -8.32 6.27
N PHE A 111 15.42 -7.55 6.84
CA PHE A 111 15.50 -6.09 6.86
C PHE A 111 16.83 -5.61 7.43
N THR A 112 17.22 -6.15 8.59
CA THR A 112 18.46 -5.77 9.30
C THR A 112 19.72 -6.15 8.51
N GLN A 113 19.74 -7.32 7.86
CA GLN A 113 20.85 -7.75 7.00
C GLN A 113 21.00 -6.90 5.73
N ARG A 114 19.91 -6.28 5.27
CA ARG A 114 19.86 -5.50 4.02
C ARG A 114 19.89 -3.98 4.25
N LEU A 115 19.83 -3.57 5.52
CA LEU A 115 20.10 -2.21 5.98
C LEU A 115 21.60 -1.93 5.90
N ARG A 116 21.98 -0.70 5.55
CA ARG A 116 23.38 -0.28 5.67
C ARG A 116 23.73 -0.13 7.16
N GLY A 117 25.01 -0.31 7.48
CA GLY A 117 25.51 -0.01 8.82
C GLY A 117 25.21 1.44 9.24
N GLY A 118 25.26 1.72 10.53
CA GLY A 118 24.99 3.04 11.10
C GLY A 118 24.16 2.97 12.38
N PRO A 119 23.71 4.13 12.92
CA PRO A 119 23.07 4.20 14.24
C PRO A 119 21.82 3.32 14.39
N ILE A 120 20.99 3.24 13.33
CA ILE A 120 19.78 2.40 13.35
C ILE A 120 20.15 0.92 13.33
N PHE A 121 21.10 0.51 12.48
CA PHE A 121 21.58 -0.87 12.43
C PHE A 121 22.12 -1.30 13.80
N GLU A 122 22.99 -0.50 14.41
CA GLU A 122 23.51 -0.78 15.75
C GLU A 122 22.40 -0.85 16.81
N SER A 123 21.39 -0.01 16.70
CA SER A 123 20.25 -0.01 17.62
C SER A 123 19.41 -1.28 17.50
N LEU A 124 19.22 -1.78 16.29
CA LEU A 124 18.50 -3.04 16.01
C LEU A 124 19.33 -4.25 16.45
N ASP A 125 20.64 -4.23 16.24
CA ASP A 125 21.56 -5.30 16.65
C ASP A 125 21.67 -5.42 18.17
N LYS A 126 21.78 -4.29 18.89
CA LYS A 126 21.86 -4.26 20.36
C LYS A 126 20.56 -4.66 21.05
N LYS A 127 19.41 -4.39 20.43
CA LYS A 127 18.08 -4.70 20.99
C LYS A 127 17.22 -5.35 19.93
N ALA A 128 17.11 -6.68 20.02
CA ALA A 128 16.26 -7.50 19.18
C ALA A 128 14.84 -6.93 19.09
N VAL A 129 14.28 -7.01 17.89
CA VAL A 129 12.93 -6.59 17.54
C VAL A 129 12.25 -7.77 16.84
N PHE A 130 10.99 -8.01 17.14
CA PHE A 130 10.23 -9.16 16.62
C PHE A 130 9.06 -8.73 15.74
N ASP A 131 8.77 -7.43 15.65
CA ASP A 131 7.71 -6.83 14.85
C ASP A 131 8.29 -5.75 13.94
N PHE A 132 7.94 -5.77 12.66
CA PHE A 132 8.36 -4.76 11.72
C PHE A 132 7.84 -3.34 12.06
N LEU A 133 6.70 -3.22 12.74
CA LEU A 133 6.20 -1.91 13.20
C LEU A 133 7.15 -1.25 14.21
N ASP A 134 7.75 -2.03 15.09
CA ASP A 134 8.75 -1.54 16.04
C ASP A 134 10.03 -1.07 15.33
N VAL A 135 10.39 -1.71 14.20
CA VAL A 135 11.50 -1.28 13.35
C VAL A 135 11.20 0.10 12.77
N LEU A 136 10.00 0.33 12.23
CA LEU A 136 9.58 1.63 11.69
C LEU A 136 9.59 2.72 12.76
N ALA A 137 9.07 2.42 13.96
CA ALA A 137 9.08 3.36 15.07
C ALA A 137 10.50 3.78 15.46
N ARG A 138 11.43 2.81 15.48
CA ARG A 138 12.84 3.07 15.77
C ARG A 138 13.49 3.89 14.66
N ALA A 139 13.30 3.53 13.39
CA ALA A 139 13.84 4.29 12.27
C ALA A 139 13.39 5.77 12.28
N ARG A 140 12.11 6.01 12.57
CA ARG A 140 11.56 7.36 12.70
C ARG A 140 12.21 8.18 13.81
N LYS A 141 12.52 7.56 14.94
CA LYS A 141 13.20 8.24 16.05
C LYS A 141 14.57 8.79 15.63
N TYR A 142 15.32 8.06 14.81
CA TYR A 142 16.66 8.47 14.38
C TYR A 142 16.63 9.58 13.33
N MET A 143 15.65 9.61 12.40
CA MET A 143 15.50 10.77 11.51
C MET A 143 15.26 12.06 12.28
N ASN A 144 14.38 12.03 13.29
CA ASN A 144 14.11 13.22 14.11
C ASN A 144 15.32 13.72 14.92
N LEU A 145 16.38 12.90 15.06
CA LEU A 145 17.63 13.27 15.72
C LEU A 145 18.70 13.76 14.73
N GLU A 146 18.57 13.45 13.44
CA GLU A 146 19.47 13.93 12.37
C GLU A 146 19.02 15.29 11.80
N ASP A 147 17.73 15.63 11.92
CA ASP A 147 17.14 16.92 11.49
C ASP A 147 17.21 18.04 12.57
N ALA A 148 17.87 17.80 13.71
CA ALA A 148 17.97 18.71 14.87
C ALA A 148 19.41 19.18 15.10
#